data_AF-A0A3M7LVP9-F1
#
_entry.id   AF-A0A3M7LVP9-F1
#
_cell.length_a   1.000
_cell.length_b   1.000
_cell.length_c   1.000
_cell.angle_alpha   90.00
_cell.angle_beta   90.00
_cell.angle_gamma   90.00
#
_symmetry.space_group_name_H-M   'P 1'
#
loop_
_entity.id
_entity.type
_entity.pdbx_description
1 polymer ?
#
loop_
_entity_poly.entity_id
_entity_poly.type
_entity_poly.pdbx_seq_one_letter_code
_entity_poly.pdbx_strand_id
1 'polypeptide(L)'
;MAKSKGGHHCKVPLQPRSVLHDSLIAMEPTLAKRSYKMTNHQQVSLVVVPTVFTALAVLFTGLRIYGRRLKNAKQGVDDYLCILACILALALLGGDIAMVVAAGGGTSVMSLKNPNDLFLWLKLLIITYLIWCAAIAVVQLAILFLYQRLFSVVTWFRRACYIAMGLVFGWFIAAWASDLAICNPTRKVWDPRERVETGS
;
A
#
# COMPACT_ATOMS: atom_id res chain seq x y z
N MET A 1 -17.25 -52.14 -19.16
CA MET A 1 -15.83 -51.78 -18.93
C MET A 1 -15.74 -50.25 -19.02
N ALA A 2 -15.71 -49.49 -17.93
CA ALA A 2 -14.63 -49.27 -16.95
C ALA A 2 -14.09 -47.82 -17.08
N LYS A 3 -14.78 -46.93 -16.37
CA LYS A 3 -14.31 -45.74 -15.60
C LYS A 3 -12.80 -45.42 -15.69
N SER A 4 -12.45 -44.21 -16.14
CA SER A 4 -11.19 -43.55 -15.78
C SER A 4 -11.46 -42.12 -15.29
N LYS A 5 -11.39 -41.95 -13.97
CA LYS A 5 -11.34 -40.66 -13.27
C LYS A 5 -9.85 -40.31 -13.09
N GLY A 6 -9.45 -39.07 -13.39
CA GLY A 6 -8.05 -38.65 -13.26
C GLY A 6 -7.85 -37.16 -13.06
N GLY A 7 -8.13 -36.68 -11.85
CA GLY A 7 -7.46 -35.57 -11.15
C GLY A 7 -7.09 -34.28 -11.89
N HIS A 8 -7.96 -33.26 -11.83
CA HIS A 8 -7.54 -31.86 -11.98
C HIS A 8 -6.90 -31.37 -10.67
N HIS A 9 -5.65 -31.77 -10.43
CA HIS A 9 -4.80 -31.10 -9.45
C HIS A 9 -4.41 -29.72 -10.00
N CYS A 10 -5.14 -28.68 -9.59
CA CYS A 10 -4.70 -27.30 -9.78
C CYS A 10 -3.50 -27.05 -8.85
N LYS A 11 -2.29 -27.35 -9.33
CA LYS A 11 -1.05 -26.89 -8.69
C LYS A 11 -1.04 -25.37 -8.81
N VAL A 12 -1.23 -24.67 -7.70
CA VAL A 12 -0.88 -23.25 -7.59
C VAL A 12 0.64 -23.19 -7.75
N PRO A 13 1.18 -22.55 -8.80
CA PRO A 13 2.61 -22.36 -8.89
C PRO A 13 3.02 -21.41 -7.77
N LEU A 14 3.79 -21.92 -6.81
CA LEU A 14 4.53 -21.11 -5.85
C LEU A 14 5.42 -20.16 -6.66
N GLN A 15 5.03 -18.88 -6.72
CA GLN A 15 5.83 -17.87 -7.41
C GLN A 15 7.19 -17.76 -6.72
N PRO A 16 8.31 -17.92 -7.44
CA PRO A 16 9.64 -17.83 -6.85
C PRO A 16 9.93 -16.39 -6.41
N ARG A 17 10.70 -16.21 -5.33
CA ARG A 17 11.07 -14.90 -4.76
C ARG A 17 11.73 -13.93 -5.78
N SER A 18 12.20 -14.44 -6.91
CA SER A 18 12.76 -13.66 -8.03
C SER A 18 11.73 -12.77 -8.74
N VAL A 19 10.49 -13.22 -8.93
CA VAL A 19 9.47 -12.43 -9.65
C VAL A 19 9.02 -11.18 -8.91
N LEU A 20 9.17 -11.13 -7.58
CA LEU A 20 8.91 -9.93 -6.76
C LEU A 20 9.99 -8.85 -6.95
N HIS A 21 11.25 -9.26 -7.17
CA HIS A 21 12.33 -8.35 -7.51
C HIS A 21 12.26 -7.91 -8.98
N ASP A 22 11.92 -8.83 -9.88
CA ASP A 22 11.78 -8.55 -11.30
C ASP A 22 10.58 -7.64 -11.61
N SER A 23 9.49 -7.71 -10.82
CA SER A 23 8.36 -6.78 -10.95
C SER A 23 8.65 -5.38 -10.42
N LEU A 24 9.54 -5.25 -9.43
CA LEU A 24 10.02 -3.93 -8.98
C LEU A 24 10.95 -3.27 -10.01
N ILE A 25 11.76 -4.06 -10.74
CA ILE A 25 12.69 -3.54 -11.77
C ILE A 25 11.99 -3.34 -13.14
N ALA A 26 11.02 -4.20 -13.51
CA ALA A 26 10.26 -4.08 -14.75
C ALA A 26 9.20 -2.96 -14.73
N MET A 27 8.92 -2.37 -13.58
CA MET A 27 8.01 -1.23 -13.47
C MET A 27 8.63 0.04 -14.09
N GLU A 28 9.96 0.21 -14.03
CA GLU A 28 10.67 1.40 -14.51
C GLU A 28 10.57 1.65 -16.04
N PRO A 29 10.83 0.68 -16.96
CA PRO A 29 10.88 0.98 -18.39
C PRO A 29 9.52 1.11 -19.08
N THR A 30 8.40 0.76 -18.43
CA THR A 30 7.06 0.85 -19.02
C THR A 30 6.39 2.22 -18.81
N LEU A 31 6.80 2.97 -17.78
CA LEU A 31 6.27 4.29 -17.45
C LEU A 31 6.59 5.35 -18.51
N ALA A 32 7.78 5.29 -19.11
CA ALA A 32 8.25 6.28 -20.08
C ALA A 32 7.54 6.18 -21.45
N LYS A 33 6.97 5.03 -21.80
CA LYS A 33 6.39 4.79 -23.14
C LYS A 33 4.88 5.03 -23.22
N ARG A 34 4.20 5.27 -22.09
CA ARG A 34 2.72 5.19 -21.98
C ARG A 34 2.08 6.30 -21.14
N SER A 35 2.66 7.49 -21.14
CA SER A 35 2.18 8.62 -20.32
C SER A 35 0.80 9.12 -20.77
N TYR A 36 -0.20 9.01 -19.89
CA TYR A 36 -1.48 9.69 -20.05
C TYR A 36 -1.31 11.18 -19.72
N LYS A 37 -1.84 12.06 -20.59
CA LYS A 37 -1.85 13.51 -20.31
C LYS A 37 -2.90 13.79 -19.24
N MET A 38 -2.51 14.51 -18.18
CA MET A 38 -3.45 14.98 -17.15
C MET A 38 -4.40 16.02 -17.77
N THR A 39 -5.64 15.63 -18.00
CA THR A 39 -6.67 16.52 -18.58
C THR A 39 -7.83 16.77 -17.62
N ASN A 40 -8.08 15.87 -16.68
CA ASN A 40 -9.21 15.95 -15.76
C ASN A 40 -8.83 16.57 -14.41
N HIS A 41 -9.73 17.36 -13.82
CA HIS A 41 -9.58 17.92 -12.48
C HIS A 41 -9.37 16.85 -11.39
N GLN A 42 -9.96 15.67 -11.57
CA GLN A 42 -9.77 14.53 -10.67
C GLN A 42 -8.32 14.06 -10.64
N GLN A 43 -7.68 13.94 -11.81
CA GLN A 43 -6.28 13.52 -11.92
C GLN A 43 -5.33 14.52 -11.26
N VAL A 44 -5.58 15.81 -11.47
CA VAL A 44 -4.80 16.87 -10.84
C VAL A 44 -4.94 16.80 -9.32
N SER A 45 -6.15 16.60 -8.81
CA SER A 45 -6.39 16.50 -7.36
C SER A 45 -5.68 15.30 -6.73
N LEU A 46 -5.65 14.16 -7.43
CA LEU A 46 -4.97 12.94 -6.99
C LEU A 46 -3.44 13.08 -6.90
N VAL A 47 -2.84 14.07 -7.56
CA VAL A 47 -1.39 14.30 -7.50
C VAL A 47 -1.05 15.49 -6.60
N VAL A 48 -1.76 16.61 -6.77
CA VAL A 48 -1.43 17.87 -6.08
C VAL A 48 -1.63 17.74 -4.57
N VAL A 49 -2.74 17.17 -4.14
CA VAL A 49 -3.06 17.02 -2.71
C VAL A 49 -1.99 16.19 -1.98
N PRO A 50 -1.69 14.93 -2.38
CA PRO A 50 -0.67 14.15 -1.68
C PRO A 50 0.72 14.76 -1.80
N THR A 51 1.04 15.46 -2.90
CA THR A 51 2.33 16.17 -3.01
C THR A 51 2.48 17.23 -1.92
N VAL A 52 1.46 18.08 -1.72
CA VAL A 52 1.50 19.14 -0.70
C VAL A 52 1.58 18.56 0.70
N PHE A 53 0.76 17.55 1.02
CA PHE A 53 0.78 16.91 2.34
C PHE A 53 2.11 16.17 2.60
N THR A 54 2.69 15.52 1.59
CA THR A 54 3.98 14.86 1.71
C THR A 54 5.11 15.87 1.92
N ALA A 55 5.10 16.99 1.19
CA ALA A 55 6.06 18.07 1.39
C ALA A 55 6.00 18.63 2.82
N LEU A 56 4.78 18.87 3.33
CA LEU A 56 4.58 19.28 4.72
C LEU A 56 5.08 18.21 5.71
N ALA A 57 4.78 16.94 5.49
CA ALA A 57 5.23 15.85 6.35
C ALA A 57 6.76 15.76 6.43
N VAL A 58 7.46 15.93 5.29
CA VAL A 58 8.92 15.97 5.22
C VAL A 58 9.47 17.17 5.97
N LEU A 59 8.87 18.36 5.81
CA LEU A 59 9.27 19.57 6.53
C LEU A 59 9.11 19.40 8.06
N PHE A 60 7.96 18.91 8.52
CA PHE A 60 7.72 18.68 9.96
C PHE A 60 8.65 17.63 10.55
N THR A 61 8.95 16.57 9.80
CA THR A 61 9.87 15.53 10.23
C THR A 61 11.31 16.05 10.28
N GLY A 62 11.72 16.84 9.29
CA GLY A 62 13.00 17.54 9.29
C GLY A 62 13.15 18.47 10.50
N LEU A 63 12.11 19.26 10.79
CA LEU A 63 12.08 20.15 11.96
C LEU A 63 12.15 19.36 13.28
N ARG A 64 11.45 18.22 13.37
CA ARG A 64 11.51 17.33 14.53
C ARG A 64 12.95 16.84 14.79
N ILE A 65 13.62 16.36 13.76
CA ILE A 65 15.01 15.86 13.85
C ILE A 65 15.95 17.02 14.24
N TYR A 66 15.78 18.18 13.61
CA TYR A 66 16.57 19.38 13.92
C TYR A 66 16.39 19.84 15.37
N GLY A 67 15.15 19.92 15.86
CA GLY A 67 14.84 20.30 17.24
C GLY A 67 15.40 19.32 18.27
N ARG A 68 15.47 18.01 17.94
CA ARG A 68 16.12 17.02 18.81
C ARG A 68 17.65 17.13 18.81
N ARG A 69 18.25 17.42 17.65
CA ARG A 69 19.69 17.70 17.53
C ARG A 69 20.07 18.91 18.38
N LEU A 70 19.27 19.97 18.35
CA LEU A 70 19.52 21.17 19.16
C LEU A 70 19.49 20.87 20.67
N LYS A 71 18.65 19.92 21.11
CA LYS A 71 18.57 19.47 22.50
C LYS A 71 19.60 18.40 22.90
N ASN A 72 20.52 18.02 22.00
CA ASN A 72 21.49 16.92 22.20
C ASN A 72 20.85 15.64 22.77
N ALA A 73 19.59 15.38 22.43
CA ALA A 73 18.86 14.25 22.97
C ALA A 73 19.29 12.96 22.26
N LYS A 74 19.54 11.88 23.01
CA LYS A 74 19.80 10.55 22.42
C LYS A 74 18.67 10.16 21.47
N GLN A 75 19.04 9.71 20.27
CA GLN A 75 18.10 9.24 19.24
C GLN A 75 17.31 8.05 19.80
N GLY A 76 15.99 8.22 19.84
CA GLY A 76 15.08 7.16 20.30
C GLY A 76 14.57 6.32 19.13
N VAL A 77 13.96 5.18 19.44
CA VAL A 77 13.22 4.36 18.45
C VAL A 77 12.16 5.19 17.69
N ASP A 78 11.57 6.19 18.35
CA ASP A 78 10.66 7.19 17.77
C ASP A 78 11.23 7.91 16.53
N ASP A 79 12.53 8.22 16.52
CA ASP A 79 13.15 8.96 15.42
C ASP A 79 13.28 8.08 14.17
N TYR A 80 13.60 6.80 14.35
CA TYR A 80 13.66 5.82 13.26
C TYR A 80 12.28 5.55 12.68
N LEU A 81 11.24 5.46 13.52
CA LEU A 81 9.85 5.29 13.06
C LEU A 81 9.38 6.51 12.25
N CYS A 82 9.77 7.72 12.66
CA CYS A 82 9.42 8.94 11.95
C CYS A 82 10.11 9.04 10.57
N ILE A 83 11.39 8.64 10.49
CA ILE A 83 12.11 8.55 9.21
C ILE A 83 11.48 7.49 8.31
N LEU A 84 11.15 6.32 8.86
CA LEU A 84 10.48 5.25 8.12
C LEU A 84 9.11 5.71 7.58
N ALA A 85 8.32 6.43 8.39
CA ALA A 85 7.05 7.00 7.96
C ALA A 85 7.23 7.99 6.79
N CYS A 86 8.27 8.82 6.80
CA CYS A 86 8.58 9.71 5.68
C CYS A 86 8.94 8.95 4.40
N ILE A 87 9.76 7.90 4.52
CA ILE A 87 10.12 7.07 3.36
C ILE A 87 8.87 6.43 2.76
N LEU A 88 7.97 5.91 3.60
CA LEU A 88 6.71 5.32 3.16
C LEU A 88 5.77 6.37 2.51
N ALA A 89 5.73 7.59 3.04
CA ALA A 89 4.96 8.68 2.45
C ALA A 89 5.47 9.08 1.05
N LEU A 90 6.79 9.10 0.86
CA LEU A 90 7.39 9.32 -0.46
C LEU A 90 7.09 8.17 -1.43
N ALA A 91 7.12 6.93 -0.95
CA ALA A 91 6.76 5.76 -1.76
C ALA A 91 5.28 5.80 -2.19
N LEU A 92 4.38 6.22 -1.29
CA LEU A 92 2.96 6.45 -1.59
C LEU A 92 2.78 7.50 -2.69
N LEU A 93 3.44 8.65 -2.56
CA LEU A 93 3.40 9.69 -3.58
C LEU A 93 3.87 9.18 -4.95
N GLY A 94 4.94 8.39 -4.97
CA GLY A 94 5.41 7.74 -6.20
C GLY A 94 4.37 6.78 -6.80
N GLY A 95 3.70 5.99 -5.96
CA GLY A 95 2.61 5.10 -6.36
C GLY A 95 1.41 5.84 -6.95
N ASP A 96 0.99 6.94 -6.32
CA ASP A 96 -0.12 7.78 -6.80
C ASP A 96 0.19 8.41 -8.16
N ILE A 97 1.40 8.96 -8.32
CA ILE A 97 1.86 9.51 -9.61
C ILE A 97 1.90 8.41 -10.67
N ALA A 98 2.42 7.22 -10.34
CA ALA A 98 2.47 6.08 -11.26
C ALA A 98 1.06 5.64 -11.67
N MET A 99 0.09 5.60 -10.75
CA MET A 99 -1.30 5.27 -11.06
C MET A 99 -1.93 6.25 -12.06
N VAL A 100 -1.69 7.55 -11.89
CA VAL A 100 -2.25 8.58 -12.78
C VAL A 100 -1.56 8.58 -14.14
N VAL A 101 -0.24 8.55 -14.17
CA VAL A 101 0.55 8.70 -15.42
C VAL A 101 0.58 7.41 -16.24
N ALA A 102 0.69 6.24 -15.61
CA ALA A 102 0.90 4.97 -16.31
C ALA A 102 -0.39 4.21 -16.62
N ALA A 103 -1.36 4.29 -15.71
CA ALA A 103 -2.60 3.52 -15.80
C ALA A 103 -3.82 4.40 -16.10
N GLY A 104 -3.64 5.72 -16.23
CA GLY A 104 -4.73 6.66 -16.51
C GLY A 104 -5.70 6.82 -15.34
N GLY A 105 -5.25 6.57 -14.10
CA GLY A 105 -6.07 6.74 -12.90
C GLY A 105 -6.75 8.11 -12.87
N GLY A 106 -8.05 8.14 -12.57
CA GLY A 106 -8.87 9.35 -12.60
C GLY A 106 -9.45 9.72 -13.98
N THR A 107 -9.29 8.88 -15.00
CA THR A 107 -10.08 8.96 -16.26
C THR A 107 -11.28 7.99 -16.21
N SER A 108 -12.34 8.29 -16.98
CA SER A 108 -13.46 7.37 -17.13
C SER A 108 -12.99 6.06 -17.76
N VAL A 109 -13.51 4.92 -17.27
CA VAL A 109 -13.19 3.58 -17.78
C VAL A 109 -13.43 3.43 -19.29
N MET A 110 -14.35 4.21 -19.86
CA MET A 110 -14.63 4.22 -21.31
C MET A 110 -13.57 4.95 -22.14
N SER A 111 -12.74 5.79 -21.50
CA SER A 111 -11.69 6.57 -22.16
C SER A 111 -10.33 5.86 -22.13
N LEU A 112 -10.24 4.66 -21.56
CA LEU A 112 -9.00 3.87 -21.53
C LEU A 112 -8.68 3.33 -22.92
N LYS A 113 -7.41 3.51 -23.34
CA LYS A 113 -6.96 3.11 -24.67
C LYS A 113 -6.86 1.58 -24.81
N ASN A 114 -6.65 0.85 -23.71
CA ASN A 114 -6.53 -0.61 -23.70
C ASN A 114 -7.18 -1.23 -22.46
N PRO A 115 -7.81 -2.41 -22.56
CA PRO A 115 -8.35 -3.13 -21.40
C PRO A 115 -7.26 -3.58 -20.41
N ASN A 116 -6.02 -3.75 -20.88
CA ASN A 116 -4.87 -4.08 -20.02
C ASN A 116 -4.49 -2.94 -19.05
N ASP A 117 -4.91 -1.70 -19.33
CA ASP A 117 -4.59 -0.56 -18.48
C ASP A 117 -5.41 -0.60 -17.18
N LEU A 118 -6.62 -1.18 -17.23
CA LEU A 118 -7.43 -1.45 -16.05
C LEU A 118 -6.74 -2.46 -15.14
N PHE A 119 -6.22 -3.56 -15.68
CA PHE A 119 -5.47 -4.54 -14.90
C PHE A 119 -4.20 -3.96 -14.28
N LEU A 120 -3.50 -3.08 -15.00
CA LEU A 120 -2.34 -2.36 -14.45
C LEU A 120 -2.77 -1.42 -13.32
N TRP A 121 -3.86 -0.68 -13.49
CA TRP A 121 -4.41 0.20 -12.46
C TRP A 121 -4.77 -0.56 -11.18
N LEU A 122 -5.47 -1.70 -11.30
CA LEU A 122 -5.80 -2.55 -10.13
C LEU A 122 -4.54 -3.05 -9.40
N LYS A 123 -3.52 -3.47 -10.14
CA LYS A 123 -2.25 -3.91 -9.53
C LYS A 123 -1.57 -2.78 -8.77
N LEU A 124 -1.46 -1.61 -9.37
CA LEU A 124 -0.86 -0.44 -8.73
C LEU A 124 -1.65 0.03 -7.52
N LEU A 125 -2.99 -0.05 -7.59
CA LEU A 125 -3.87 0.29 -6.47
C LEU A 125 -3.62 -0.61 -5.27
N ILE A 126 -3.50 -1.93 -5.47
CA ILE A 126 -3.25 -2.85 -4.36
C ILE A 126 -1.85 -2.63 -3.77
N ILE A 127 -0.83 -2.44 -4.61
CA ILE A 127 0.54 -2.15 -4.12
C ILE A 127 0.56 -0.85 -3.31
N THR A 128 -0.07 0.21 -3.84
CA THR A 128 -0.15 1.51 -3.15
C THR A 128 -0.91 1.40 -1.84
N TYR A 129 -1.99 0.60 -1.81
CA TYR A 129 -2.76 0.35 -0.60
C TYR A 129 -1.96 -0.41 0.48
N LEU A 130 -1.14 -1.39 0.09
CA LEU A 130 -0.23 -2.08 1.04
C LEU A 130 0.77 -1.10 1.68
N ILE A 131 1.34 -0.19 0.89
CA ILE A 131 2.25 0.84 1.39
C ILE A 131 1.49 1.81 2.30
N TRP A 132 0.24 2.16 1.96
CA TRP A 132 -0.62 3.00 2.79
C TRP A 132 -0.91 2.37 4.16
N CYS A 133 -1.29 1.09 4.18
CA CYS A 133 -1.49 0.31 5.41
C CYS A 133 -0.23 0.31 6.29
N ALA A 134 0.96 0.12 5.68
CA ALA A 134 2.23 0.20 6.39
C ALA A 134 2.52 1.60 6.94
N ALA A 135 2.27 2.65 6.15
CA ALA A 135 2.46 4.03 6.58
C ALA A 135 1.60 4.37 7.79
N ILE A 136 0.30 4.00 7.77
CA ILE A 136 -0.62 4.23 8.89
C ILE A 136 -0.15 3.50 10.14
N ALA A 137 0.22 2.22 10.02
CA ALA A 137 0.68 1.42 11.15
C ALA A 137 1.94 2.05 11.78
N VAL A 138 2.93 2.45 10.97
CA VAL A 138 4.16 3.09 11.46
C VAL A 138 3.86 4.43 12.14
N VAL A 139 2.98 5.26 11.57
CA VAL A 139 2.58 6.55 12.17
C VAL A 139 1.89 6.35 13.51
N GLN A 140 0.95 5.41 13.60
CA GLN A 140 0.25 5.11 14.86
C GLN A 140 1.22 4.59 15.92
N LEU A 141 2.16 3.71 15.55
CA LEU A 141 3.21 3.25 16.45
C LEU A 141 4.11 4.40 16.92
N ALA A 142 4.52 5.30 16.02
CA ALA A 142 5.32 6.47 16.37
C ALA A 142 4.60 7.37 17.40
N ILE A 143 3.31 7.64 17.20
CA ILE A 143 2.49 8.43 18.14
C ILE A 143 2.38 7.71 19.49
N LEU A 144 2.15 6.40 19.51
CA LEU A 144 2.04 5.62 20.74
C LEU A 144 3.37 5.61 21.53
N PHE A 145 4.51 5.48 20.86
CA PHE A 145 5.82 5.59 21.49
C PHE A 145 6.07 6.99 22.06
N LEU A 146 5.66 8.04 21.34
CA LEU A 146 5.73 9.42 21.83
C LEU A 146 4.89 9.61 23.10
N TYR A 147 3.67 9.07 23.13
CA TYR A 147 2.80 9.13 24.29
C TYR A 147 3.32 8.33 25.47
N GLN A 148 3.90 7.14 25.25
CA GLN A 148 4.55 6.40 26.34
C GLN A 148 5.71 7.18 26.96
N ARG A 149 6.47 7.92 26.16
CA ARG A 149 7.58 8.75 26.65
C ARG A 149 7.08 9.98 27.41
N LEU A 150 6.03 10.64 26.90
CA LEU A 150 5.47 11.86 27.48
C LEU A 150 4.77 11.59 28.82
N PHE A 151 3.96 10.53 28.88
CA PHE A 151 3.17 10.17 30.06
C PHE A 151 3.77 9.00 30.85
N SER A 152 5.09 8.92 30.88
CA SER A 152 5.82 7.83 31.55
C SER A 152 5.51 7.71 33.06
N VAL A 153 5.00 8.79 33.67
CA VAL A 153 4.62 8.88 35.08
C VAL A 153 3.33 8.09 35.40
N VAL A 154 2.40 7.94 34.45
CA VAL A 154 1.09 7.31 34.70
C VAL A 154 1.07 5.86 34.21
N THR A 155 1.09 4.91 35.15
CA THR A 155 1.26 3.47 34.87
C THR A 155 0.06 2.82 34.16
N TRP A 156 -1.17 3.23 34.48
CA TRP A 156 -2.38 2.76 33.78
C TRP A 156 -2.37 3.17 32.30
N PHE A 157 -2.03 4.42 32.01
CA PHE A 157 -1.98 4.96 30.66
C PHE A 157 -0.93 4.23 29.80
N ARG A 158 0.19 3.86 30.41
CA ARG A 158 1.24 3.07 29.75
C ARG A 158 0.74 1.69 29.32
N ARG A 159 -0.03 1.00 30.17
CA ARG A 159 -0.66 -0.30 29.83
C ARG A 159 -1.64 -0.15 28.67
N ALA A 160 -2.47 0.90 28.67
CA ALA A 160 -3.38 1.20 27.58
C ALA A 160 -2.63 1.42 26.24
N CYS A 161 -1.49 2.12 26.27
CA CYS A 161 -0.64 2.29 25.08
C CYS A 161 -0.08 0.96 24.56
N TYR A 162 0.32 0.03 25.43
CA TYR A 162 0.77 -1.30 25.00
C TYR A 162 -0.35 -2.12 24.34
N ILE A 163 -1.57 -2.06 24.89
CA ILE A 163 -2.73 -2.71 24.28
C ILE A 163 -3.03 -2.09 22.91
N ALA A 164 -3.01 -0.75 22.81
CA ALA A 164 -3.23 -0.04 21.56
C ALA A 164 -2.17 -0.42 20.50
N MET A 165 -0.89 -0.52 20.87
CA MET A 165 0.16 -0.97 19.95
C MET A 165 -0.12 -2.39 19.44
N GLY A 166 -0.58 -3.30 20.31
CA GLY A 166 -0.98 -4.65 19.91
C GLY A 166 -2.16 -4.64 18.93
N LEU A 167 -3.17 -3.80 19.16
CA LEU A 167 -4.32 -3.65 18.27
C LEU A 167 -3.93 -3.11 16.90
N VAL A 168 -3.07 -2.08 16.85
CA VAL A 168 -2.55 -1.52 15.59
C VAL A 168 -1.78 -2.56 14.80
N PHE A 169 -0.93 -3.33 15.48
CA PHE A 169 -0.15 -4.38 14.83
C PHE A 169 -1.05 -5.54 14.34
N GLY A 170 -2.05 -5.93 15.13
CA GLY A 170 -3.05 -6.93 14.72
C GLY A 170 -3.86 -6.47 13.51
N TRP A 171 -4.30 -5.22 13.49
CA TRP A 171 -4.97 -4.62 12.34
C TRP A 171 -4.08 -4.60 11.10
N PHE A 172 -2.81 -4.21 11.23
CA PHE A 172 -1.84 -4.21 10.14
C PHE A 172 -1.70 -5.61 9.50
N ILE A 173 -1.56 -6.66 10.31
CA ILE A 173 -1.48 -8.04 9.83
C ILE A 173 -2.78 -8.46 9.13
N ALA A 174 -3.94 -8.13 9.71
CA ALA A 174 -5.24 -8.48 9.15
C ALA A 174 -5.51 -7.79 7.80
N ALA A 175 -5.12 -6.51 7.68
CA ALA A 175 -5.20 -5.74 6.44
C ALA A 175 -4.31 -6.37 5.35
N TRP A 176 -3.05 -6.63 5.68
CA TRP A 176 -2.11 -7.29 4.77
C TRP A 176 -2.60 -8.67 4.33
N ALA A 177 -3.13 -9.47 5.24
CA ALA A 177 -3.68 -10.78 4.92
C ALA A 177 -4.88 -10.66 3.96
N SER A 178 -5.73 -9.64 4.14
CA SER A 178 -6.88 -9.37 3.29
C SER A 178 -6.45 -8.93 1.88
N ASP A 179 -5.46 -8.05 1.78
CA ASP A 179 -4.90 -7.60 0.50
C ASP A 179 -4.22 -8.74 -0.27
N LEU A 180 -3.50 -9.60 0.43
CA LEU A 180 -2.91 -10.81 -0.16
C LEU A 180 -3.98 -11.82 -0.61
N ALA A 181 -5.10 -11.91 0.11
CA ALA A 181 -6.24 -12.75 -0.28
C ALA A 181 -6.95 -12.22 -1.54
N ILE A 182 -6.95 -10.91 -1.76
CA ILE A 182 -7.46 -10.29 -3.00
C ILE A 182 -6.48 -10.57 -4.17
N CYS A 183 -5.17 -10.54 -3.91
CA CYS A 183 -4.13 -10.82 -4.91
C CYS A 183 -4.02 -12.30 -5.31
N ASN A 184 -4.31 -13.23 -4.40
CA ASN A 184 -4.32 -14.67 -4.71
C ASN A 184 -5.69 -15.03 -5.31
N PRO A 185 -5.76 -15.47 -6.57
CA PRO A 185 -6.95 -15.28 -7.36
C PRO A 185 -8.08 -16.12 -6.80
N THR A 186 -9.18 -15.46 -6.44
CA THR A 186 -10.53 -16.01 -6.55
C THR A 186 -10.83 -16.29 -8.03
N ARG A 187 -10.06 -17.19 -8.65
CA ARG A 187 -10.29 -17.72 -10.00
C ARG A 187 -11.72 -18.27 -10.15
N LYS A 188 -12.41 -18.54 -9.04
CA LYS A 188 -13.80 -18.99 -8.99
C LYS A 188 -14.86 -17.86 -8.96
N VAL A 189 -14.50 -16.62 -8.62
CA VAL A 189 -15.46 -15.49 -8.61
C VAL A 189 -15.54 -14.80 -9.97
N TRP A 190 -14.45 -14.84 -10.74
CA TRP A 190 -14.33 -14.11 -12.01
C TRP A 190 -14.62 -14.94 -13.27
N ASP A 191 -14.89 -16.25 -13.16
CA ASP A 191 -15.31 -17.06 -14.31
C ASP A 191 -16.85 -16.96 -14.43
N PRO A 192 -17.41 -16.26 -15.44
CA PRO A 192 -18.86 -16.10 -15.59
C PRO A 192 -19.57 -17.41 -15.98
N ARG A 193 -18.81 -18.49 -16.21
CA ARG A 193 -19.30 -19.75 -16.78
C ARG A 193 -20.08 -20.63 -15.82
N GLU A 194 -20.05 -20.37 -14.51
CA GLU A 194 -20.82 -21.19 -13.54
C GLU A 194 -22.27 -20.70 -13.34
N ARG A 195 -22.64 -19.47 -13.75
CA ARG A 195 -24.02 -18.95 -13.53
C ARG A 195 -25.06 -19.53 -14.52
N VAL A 196 -24.65 -20.21 -15.58
CA VAL A 196 -25.58 -20.67 -16.63
C VAL A 196 -26.20 -22.04 -16.35
N GLU A 197 -25.66 -22.85 -15.43
CA GLU A 197 -26.10 -24.25 -15.25
C GLU A 197 -27.15 -24.50 -14.14
N THR A 198 -27.70 -23.46 -13.49
CA THR A 198 -28.73 -23.63 -12.43
C THR A 198 -30.12 -23.10 -12.81
N GLY A 199 -30.39 -22.95 -14.12
CA GLY A 199 -31.65 -22.40 -14.64
C GLY A 199 -32.23 -23.14 -15.84
N SER A 200 -32.19 -24.48 -15.83
CA SER A 200 -32.94 -25.32 -16.78
C SER A 200 -33.49 -26.56 -16.09
#